data_AF-A0A397UST0-F1
#
_entry.id   AF-A0A397UST0-F1
#
_cell.length_a   1.000
_cell.length_b   1.000
_cell.length_c   1.000
_cell.angle_alpha   90.00
_cell.angle_beta   90.00
_cell.angle_gamma   90.00
#
_symmetry.space_group_name_H-M   'P 1'
#
loop_
_entity.id
_entity.type
_entity.pdbx_description
1 polymer ?
#
loop_
_entity_poly.entity_id
_entity_poly.type
_entity_poly.pdbx_seq_one_letter_code
_entity_poly.pdbx_strand_id
1 'polypeptide(L)'
;MRKAQEVRLQLLDIMKAEKMAIVSCGTDWDVVRKCICSAYFHQAARVKGIGEYVNCRTGMPCHLHPTSALYGLGYTPDYIVYHELVMTSKEYMQCVTAVDPYWLAEMGPMFYSIKEKNFTQKEKRAANKAEMARMTMEMQMKTAREKEEEEAKELQRKAMATPKSSKIVIPGRREPGVRPRKRGFGI
;
A
#
# COMPACT_ATOMS: atom_id res chain seq x y z
N MET A 1 -37.82 -16.82 -17.51
CA MET A 1 -37.37 -16.28 -16.20
C MET A 1 -37.61 -17.21 -14.99
N ARG A 2 -38.47 -18.24 -15.05
CA ARG A 2 -38.72 -19.16 -13.92
C ARG A 2 -37.45 -19.84 -13.39
N LYS A 3 -36.65 -20.43 -14.29
CA LYS A 3 -35.38 -21.09 -13.93
C LYS A 3 -34.38 -20.16 -13.21
N ALA A 4 -34.30 -18.88 -13.59
CA ALA A 4 -33.42 -17.92 -12.93
C ALA A 4 -33.90 -17.62 -11.50
N GLN A 5 -35.21 -17.55 -11.27
CA GLN A 5 -35.77 -17.37 -9.93
C GLN A 5 -35.50 -18.59 -9.05
N GLU A 6 -35.67 -19.80 -9.58
CA GLU A 6 -35.37 -21.06 -8.87
C GLU A 6 -33.90 -21.12 -8.45
N VAL A 7 -32.97 -20.88 -9.37
CA VAL A 7 -31.52 -20.86 -9.07
C VAL A 7 -31.19 -19.81 -8.02
N ARG A 8 -31.80 -18.62 -8.11
CA ARG A 8 -31.60 -17.56 -7.11
C ARG A 8 -32.08 -17.98 -5.73
N LEU A 9 -33.22 -18.64 -5.61
CA LEU A 9 -33.74 -19.13 -4.33
C LEU A 9 -32.80 -20.17 -3.71
N GLN A 10 -32.30 -21.10 -4.52
CA GLN A 10 -31.32 -22.10 -4.07
C GLN A 10 -30.04 -21.44 -3.52
N LEU A 11 -29.49 -20.46 -4.24
CA LEU A 11 -28.31 -19.73 -3.79
C LEU A 11 -28.57 -18.96 -2.48
N LEU A 12 -29.74 -18.36 -2.33
CA LEU A 12 -30.10 -17.66 -1.09
C LEU A 12 -30.15 -18.61 0.11
N ASP A 13 -30.66 -19.82 -0.05
CA ASP A 13 -30.75 -20.78 1.05
C ASP A 13 -29.36 -21.28 1.47
N ILE A 14 -28.45 -21.48 0.50
CA ILE A 14 -27.03 -21.78 0.78
C ILE A 14 -26.37 -20.62 1.53
N MET A 15 -26.57 -19.37 1.10
CA MET A 15 -26.00 -18.21 1.78
C MET A 15 -26.46 -18.09 3.24
N LYS A 16 -27.74 -18.39 3.52
CA LYS A 16 -28.27 -18.43 4.89
C LYS A 16 -27.62 -19.54 5.72
N ALA A 17 -27.45 -20.74 5.12
CA ALA A 17 -26.80 -21.86 5.79
C ALA A 17 -25.35 -21.54 6.17
N GLU A 18 -24.62 -20.87 5.28
CA GLU A 18 -23.23 -20.41 5.48
C GLU A 18 -23.13 -19.09 6.29
N LYS A 19 -24.26 -18.59 6.82
CA LYS A 19 -24.34 -17.36 7.64
C LYS A 19 -23.77 -16.11 6.96
N MET A 20 -23.87 -16.04 5.63
CA MET A 20 -23.46 -14.87 4.87
C MET A 20 -24.56 -13.80 4.91
N ALA A 21 -24.19 -12.55 5.20
CA ALA A 21 -25.14 -11.45 5.23
C ALA A 21 -25.65 -11.13 3.82
N ILE A 22 -26.98 -11.13 3.65
CA ILE A 22 -27.62 -10.75 2.39
C ILE A 22 -27.84 -9.24 2.41
N VAL A 23 -27.03 -8.51 1.66
CA VAL A 23 -27.09 -7.04 1.56
C VAL A 23 -27.42 -6.61 0.13
N SER A 24 -28.02 -5.43 -0.03
CA SER A 24 -28.29 -4.81 -1.32
C SER A 24 -27.53 -3.49 -1.43
N CYS A 25 -27.00 -3.20 -2.62
CA CYS A 25 -26.22 -2.00 -2.92
C CYS A 25 -27.08 -0.79 -3.33
N GLY A 26 -28.41 -0.93 -3.37
CA GLY A 26 -29.32 0.20 -3.66
C GLY A 26 -29.11 0.78 -5.06
N THR A 27 -28.66 2.03 -5.13
CA THR A 27 -28.42 2.76 -6.39
C THR A 27 -26.96 2.74 -6.84
N ASP A 28 -26.06 2.15 -6.06
CA ASP A 28 -24.65 2.07 -6.41
C ASP A 28 -24.38 0.83 -7.28
N TRP A 29 -24.52 1.04 -8.59
CA TRP A 29 -24.29 0.00 -9.59
C TRP A 29 -22.81 -0.39 -9.72
N ASP A 30 -21.88 0.45 -9.24
CA ASP A 30 -20.44 0.19 -9.34
C ASP A 30 -20.02 -0.96 -8.45
N VAL A 31 -20.68 -1.13 -7.31
CA VAL A 31 -20.46 -2.30 -6.44
C VAL A 31 -20.76 -3.60 -7.20
N VAL A 32 -21.83 -3.63 -7.99
CA VAL A 32 -22.19 -4.81 -8.79
C VAL A 32 -21.18 -5.02 -9.92
N ARG A 33 -20.81 -3.95 -10.64
CA ARG A 33 -19.82 -4.03 -11.73
C ARG A 33 -18.45 -4.46 -11.22
N LYS A 34 -18.02 -3.95 -10.06
CA LYS A 34 -16.78 -4.33 -9.38
C LYS A 34 -16.83 -5.79 -8.91
N CYS A 35 -17.97 -6.28 -8.43
CA CYS A 35 -18.17 -7.71 -8.12
C CYS A 35 -18.02 -8.60 -9.37
N ILE A 36 -18.65 -8.24 -10.49
CA ILE A 36 -18.49 -8.96 -11.76
C ILE A 36 -17.02 -8.92 -12.22
N CYS A 37 -16.38 -7.75 -12.11
CA CYS A 37 -14.95 -7.57 -12.41
C CYS A 37 -14.07 -8.51 -11.57
N SER A 38 -14.39 -8.73 -10.29
CA SER A 38 -13.63 -9.62 -9.41
C SER A 38 -13.68 -11.09 -9.85
N ALA A 39 -14.78 -11.52 -10.46
CA ALA A 39 -14.92 -12.88 -10.99
C ALA A 39 -14.25 -13.02 -12.38
N TYR A 40 -14.43 -12.01 -13.24
CA TYR A 40 -14.04 -12.07 -14.65
C TYR A 40 -12.80 -11.23 -14.99
N PHE A 41 -11.97 -10.83 -14.01
CA PHE A 41 -10.80 -9.98 -14.28
C PHE A 41 -9.85 -10.59 -15.32
N HIS A 42 -9.77 -11.92 -15.42
CA HIS A 42 -8.95 -12.63 -16.40
C HIS A 42 -9.50 -12.57 -17.82
N GLN A 43 -10.80 -12.28 -17.97
CA GLN A 43 -11.53 -12.10 -19.23
C GLN A 43 -11.81 -10.60 -19.48
N ALA A 44 -10.76 -9.79 -19.37
CA ALA A 44 -10.85 -8.37 -19.67
C ALA A 44 -10.39 -8.08 -21.11
N ALA A 45 -11.02 -7.10 -21.73
CA ALA A 45 -10.59 -6.55 -23.00
C ALA A 45 -10.59 -5.02 -22.95
N ARG A 46 -9.72 -4.41 -23.75
CA ARG A 46 -9.59 -2.97 -23.89
C ARG A 46 -9.92 -2.54 -25.31
N VAL A 47 -10.46 -1.34 -25.46
CA VAL A 47 -10.73 -0.77 -26.78
C VAL A 47 -9.42 -0.53 -27.52
N LYS A 48 -9.38 -0.89 -28.80
CA LYS A 48 -8.27 -0.58 -29.72
C LYS A 48 -8.69 0.38 -30.81
N GLY A 49 -9.93 0.28 -31.28
CA GLY A 49 -10.50 1.12 -32.32
C GLY A 49 -12.02 1.12 -32.26
N ILE A 50 -12.66 1.63 -33.31
CA ILE A 50 -14.12 1.72 -33.37
C ILE A 50 -14.71 0.31 -33.46
N GLY A 51 -15.37 -0.15 -32.40
CA GLY A 51 -15.99 -1.47 -32.35
C GLY A 51 -15.01 -2.64 -32.25
N GLU A 52 -13.70 -2.37 -32.16
CA GLU A 52 -12.64 -3.37 -32.02
C GLU A 52 -12.04 -3.32 -30.62
N TYR A 53 -11.99 -4.49 -30.00
CA TYR A 53 -11.40 -4.70 -28.69
C TYR A 53 -10.24 -5.68 -28.80
N VAL A 54 -9.34 -5.62 -27.82
CA VAL A 54 -8.24 -6.57 -27.69
C VAL A 54 -8.22 -7.12 -26.28
N ASN A 55 -8.16 -8.44 -26.17
CA ASN A 55 -8.04 -9.10 -24.88
C ASN A 55 -6.77 -8.61 -24.16
N CYS A 56 -6.91 -8.20 -22.90
CA CYS A 56 -5.83 -7.59 -22.14
C CYS A 56 -4.69 -8.58 -21.80
N ARG A 57 -4.98 -9.89 -21.77
CA ARG A 57 -4.02 -10.94 -21.44
C ARG A 57 -3.39 -11.57 -22.68
N THR A 58 -4.21 -11.99 -23.65
CA THR A 58 -3.73 -12.73 -24.83
C THR A 58 -3.35 -11.82 -25.99
N GLY A 59 -3.81 -10.56 -25.99
CA GLY A 59 -3.63 -9.67 -27.14
C GLY A 59 -4.47 -10.06 -28.37
N MET A 60 -5.36 -11.06 -28.23
CA MET A 60 -6.26 -11.50 -29.30
C MET A 60 -7.26 -10.38 -29.64
N PRO A 61 -7.44 -10.05 -30.93
CA PRO A 61 -8.48 -9.14 -31.37
C PRO A 61 -9.85 -9.79 -31.19
N CYS A 62 -10.78 -9.05 -30.60
CA CYS A 62 -12.15 -9.51 -30.33
C CYS A 62 -13.15 -8.40 -30.66
N HIS A 63 -14.39 -8.78 -30.94
CA HIS A 63 -15.47 -7.86 -31.26
C HIS A 63 -16.60 -8.00 -30.25
N LEU A 64 -17.39 -6.94 -30.07
CA LEU A 64 -18.64 -7.04 -29.31
C LEU A 64 -19.64 -7.88 -30.10
N HIS A 65 -20.24 -8.88 -29.47
CA HIS A 65 -21.32 -9.62 -30.09
C HIS A 65 -22.55 -8.71 -30.28
N PRO A 66 -23.29 -8.80 -31.40
CA PRO A 66 -24.46 -7.94 -31.68
C PRO A 66 -25.59 -8.02 -30.63
N THR A 67 -25.68 -9.13 -29.88
CA THR A 67 -26.66 -9.29 -28.79
C THR A 67 -26.23 -8.65 -27.48
N SER A 68 -24.98 -8.18 -27.39
CA SER A 68 -24.47 -7.53 -26.19
C SER A 68 -25.12 -6.16 -26.03
N ALA A 69 -25.52 -5.82 -24.81
CA ALA A 69 -26.17 -4.54 -24.53
C ALA A 69 -25.32 -3.33 -24.94
N LEU A 70 -23.99 -3.41 -24.82
CA LEU A 70 -23.07 -2.34 -25.20
C LEU A 70 -22.95 -2.14 -26.73
N TYR A 71 -23.46 -3.07 -27.54
CA TYR A 71 -23.46 -2.93 -28.98
C TYR A 71 -24.46 -1.85 -29.41
N GLY A 72 -23.98 -0.78 -30.03
CA GLY A 72 -24.83 0.29 -30.56
C GLY A 72 -25.23 1.39 -29.56
N LEU A 73 -24.64 1.42 -28.35
CA LEU A 73 -24.98 2.42 -27.31
C LEU A 73 -24.44 3.83 -27.55
N GLY A 74 -23.79 4.09 -28.69
CA GLY A 74 -23.24 5.42 -29.06
C GLY A 74 -21.97 5.83 -28.31
N TYR A 75 -21.63 5.17 -27.21
CA TYR A 75 -20.33 5.28 -26.54
C TYR A 75 -19.64 3.91 -26.46
N THR A 76 -18.31 3.91 -26.59
CA THR A 76 -17.49 2.69 -26.47
C THR A 76 -16.67 2.76 -25.19
N PRO A 77 -16.96 1.94 -24.17
CA PRO A 77 -16.16 1.93 -22.94
C PRO A 77 -14.73 1.46 -23.21
N ASP A 78 -13.76 2.10 -22.53
CA ASP A 78 -12.34 1.82 -22.72
C ASP A 78 -11.93 0.42 -22.28
N TYR A 79 -12.52 -0.05 -21.18
CA TYR A 79 -12.27 -1.37 -20.60
C TYR A 79 -13.59 -2.10 -20.34
N ILE A 80 -13.58 -3.38 -20.66
CA ILE A 80 -14.73 -4.27 -20.52
C ILE A 80 -14.30 -5.62 -19.95
N VAL A 81 -15.23 -6.29 -19.29
CA VAL A 81 -15.14 -7.73 -18.99
C VAL A 81 -16.26 -8.47 -19.72
N TYR A 82 -16.02 -9.71 -20.09
CA TYR A 82 -16.97 -10.56 -20.79
C TYR A 82 -17.11 -11.92 -20.09
N HIS A 83 -18.23 -12.60 -20.32
CA HIS A 83 -18.52 -13.91 -19.73
C HIS A 83 -18.05 -15.06 -20.63
N GLU A 84 -18.29 -14.91 -21.94
CA GLU A 84 -18.05 -15.94 -22.94
C GLU A 84 -17.45 -15.35 -24.20
N LEU A 85 -16.59 -16.14 -24.86
CA LEU A 85 -15.99 -15.83 -26.15
C LEU A 85 -16.47 -16.87 -27.17
N VAL A 86 -17.20 -16.43 -28.18
CA VAL A 86 -17.69 -17.27 -29.27
C VAL A 86 -16.73 -17.17 -30.44
N MET A 87 -16.05 -18.27 -30.76
CA MET A 87 -15.13 -18.36 -31.89
C MET A 87 -15.91 -18.73 -33.15
N THR A 88 -15.97 -17.81 -34.12
CA THR A 88 -16.56 -18.04 -35.45
C THR A 88 -15.56 -17.61 -36.52
N SER A 89 -15.99 -16.98 -37.62
CA SER A 89 -15.10 -16.26 -38.55
C SER A 89 -14.43 -15.04 -37.89
N LYS A 90 -15.05 -14.48 -36.85
CA LYS A 90 -14.47 -13.50 -35.94
C LYS A 90 -14.78 -13.92 -34.50
N GLU A 91 -13.92 -13.55 -33.58
CA GLU A 91 -14.09 -13.81 -32.15
C GLU A 91 -15.02 -12.75 -31.56
N TYR A 92 -16.15 -13.20 -31.02
CA TYR A 92 -17.17 -12.32 -30.45
C TYR A 92 -17.32 -12.52 -28.95
N MET A 93 -17.33 -11.42 -28.20
CA MET A 93 -17.55 -11.41 -26.75
C MET A 93 -19.04 -11.24 -26.43
N GLN A 94 -19.57 -12.16 -25.62
CA GLN A 94 -20.94 -12.14 -25.13
C GLN A 94 -21.01 -11.77 -23.65
N CYS A 95 -22.17 -11.22 -23.25
CA CYS A 95 -22.45 -10.75 -21.88
C CYS A 95 -21.35 -9.81 -21.37
N VAL A 96 -21.22 -8.67 -22.04
CA VAL A 96 -20.15 -7.70 -21.79
C VAL A 96 -20.60 -6.62 -20.80
N THR A 97 -19.73 -6.27 -19.85
CA THR A 97 -19.94 -5.19 -18.87
C THR A 97 -18.77 -4.20 -18.92
N ALA A 98 -19.09 -2.90 -18.91
CA ALA A 98 -18.09 -1.84 -18.82
C ALA A 98 -17.51 -1.75 -17.40
N VAL A 99 -16.18 -1.68 -17.29
CA VAL A 99 -15.47 -1.66 -16.00
C VAL A 99 -14.40 -0.59 -15.96
N ASP A 100 -14.06 -0.14 -14.75
CA ASP A 100 -12.96 0.78 -14.53
C ASP A 100 -11.61 0.01 -14.54
N PRO A 101 -10.56 0.51 -15.23
CA PRO A 101 -9.21 -0.06 -15.16
C PRO A 101 -8.63 -0.13 -13.73
N TYR A 102 -8.98 0.77 -12.83
CA TYR A 102 -8.53 0.73 -11.43
C TYR A 102 -9.04 -0.52 -10.72
N TRP A 103 -10.28 -0.94 -10.99
CA TRP A 103 -10.85 -2.16 -10.40
C TRP A 103 -10.15 -3.42 -10.91
N LEU A 104 -9.77 -3.46 -12.20
CA LEU A 104 -8.99 -4.57 -12.75
C LEU A 104 -7.64 -4.69 -12.05
N ALA A 105 -6.95 -3.58 -11.82
CA ALA A 105 -5.67 -3.57 -11.11
C ALA A 105 -5.81 -3.98 -9.63
N GLU A 106 -6.89 -3.58 -8.96
CA GLU A 106 -7.17 -3.97 -7.57
C GLU A 106 -7.47 -5.46 -7.44
N MET A 107 -8.30 -6.03 -8.33
CA MET A 107 -8.70 -7.44 -8.28
C MET A 107 -7.62 -8.39 -8.78
N GLY A 108 -6.78 -7.94 -9.71
CA GLY A 108 -5.73 -8.73 -10.34
C GLY A 108 -4.39 -8.01 -10.39
N PRO A 109 -3.75 -7.69 -9.24
CA PRO A 109 -2.49 -6.93 -9.21
C PRO A 109 -1.33 -7.67 -9.89
N MET A 110 -1.41 -9.00 -9.96
CA MET A 110 -0.45 -9.84 -10.67
C MET A 110 -0.61 -9.79 -12.20
N PHE A 111 -1.80 -9.44 -12.69
CA PHE A 111 -2.13 -9.41 -14.11
C PHE A 111 -2.08 -7.99 -14.69
N TYR A 112 -2.42 -6.99 -13.88
CA TYR A 112 -2.64 -5.63 -14.32
C TYR A 112 -1.78 -4.64 -13.53
N SER A 113 -1.15 -3.72 -14.25
CA SER A 113 -0.40 -2.61 -13.67
C SER A 113 -0.84 -1.31 -14.32
N ILE A 114 -1.19 -0.34 -13.50
CA ILE A 114 -1.63 0.98 -13.96
C ILE A 114 -0.41 1.78 -14.40
N LYS A 115 -0.36 2.06 -15.69
CA LYS A 115 0.60 3.00 -16.27
C LYS A 115 -0.10 4.33 -16.51
N GLU A 116 0.04 5.24 -15.55
CA GLU A 116 -0.41 6.62 -15.75
C GLU A 116 0.38 7.25 -16.90
N LYS A 117 -0.33 7.74 -17.92
CA LYS A 117 0.26 8.35 -19.12
C LYS A 117 0.95 9.70 -18.86
N ASN A 118 0.82 10.23 -17.65
CA ASN A 118 1.31 11.57 -17.28
C ASN A 118 2.70 11.57 -16.63
N PHE A 119 3.29 10.41 -16.34
CA PHE A 119 4.67 10.33 -15.88
C PHE A 119 5.54 9.88 -17.05
N THR A 120 6.24 10.83 -17.68
CA THR A 120 7.38 10.44 -18.51
C THR A 120 8.33 9.59 -17.65
N GLN A 121 9.00 8.59 -18.25
CA GLN A 121 9.95 7.73 -17.51
C GLN A 121 10.99 8.53 -16.70
N LYS A 122 11.26 9.78 -17.12
CA LYS A 122 12.14 10.73 -16.47
C LYS A 122 11.60 11.22 -15.12
N GLU A 123 10.30 11.53 -15.05
CA GLU A 123 9.62 11.98 -13.83
C GLU A 123 9.46 10.84 -12.82
N LYS A 124 9.21 9.61 -13.29
CA LYS A 124 9.11 8.42 -12.41
C LYS A 124 10.46 8.10 -11.77
N ARG A 125 11.55 8.21 -12.54
CA ARG A 125 12.92 8.10 -12.02
C ARG A 125 13.26 9.24 -11.04
N ALA A 126 12.81 10.46 -11.31
CA ALA A 126 13.04 11.60 -10.43
C ALA A 126 12.26 11.46 -9.11
N ALA A 127 11.00 11.03 -9.15
CA ALA A 127 10.18 10.77 -7.97
C ALA A 127 10.76 9.64 -7.11
N ASN A 128 11.11 8.50 -7.72
CA ASN A 128 11.73 7.38 -6.99
C ASN A 128 13.08 7.79 -6.38
N LYS A 129 13.88 8.61 -7.07
CA LYS A 129 15.16 9.12 -6.55
C LYS A 129 14.96 10.10 -5.39
N ALA A 130 13.95 10.97 -5.48
CA ALA A 130 13.62 11.91 -4.41
C ALA A 130 13.08 11.20 -3.17
N GLU A 131 12.27 10.16 -3.35
CA GLU A 131 11.73 9.32 -2.27
C GLU A 131 12.86 8.53 -1.58
N MET A 132 13.75 7.90 -2.37
CA MET A 132 14.94 7.22 -1.85
C MET A 132 15.86 8.18 -1.09
N ALA A 133 16.09 9.40 -1.60
CA ALA A 133 16.91 10.41 -0.93
C ALA A 133 16.30 10.85 0.41
N ARG A 134 14.98 11.07 0.47
CA ARG A 134 14.27 11.37 1.72
C ARG A 134 14.42 10.24 2.74
N MET A 135 14.23 9.00 2.31
CA MET A 135 14.38 7.82 3.17
C MET A 135 15.81 7.67 3.70
N THR A 136 16.83 7.90 2.87
CA THR A 136 18.24 7.86 3.31
C THR A 136 18.58 8.97 4.30
N MET A 137 18.03 10.17 4.09
CA MET A 137 18.28 11.32 4.96
C MET A 137 17.58 11.15 6.31
N GLU A 138 16.37 10.58 6.31
CA GLU A 138 15.65 10.25 7.54
C GLU A 138 16.37 9.15 8.34
N MET A 139 16.90 8.12 7.68
CA MET A 139 17.71 7.08 8.32
C MET A 139 19.02 7.65 8.89
N GLN A 140 19.68 8.58 8.19
CA GLN A 140 20.88 9.27 8.66
C GLN A 140 20.59 10.16 9.88
N MET A 141 19.48 10.91 9.88
CA MET A 141 19.09 11.73 11.04
C MET A 141 18.70 10.86 12.24
N LYS A 142 18.03 9.72 12.02
CA LYS A 142 17.65 8.79 13.09
C LYS A 142 18.89 8.15 13.73
N THR A 143 19.83 7.68 12.92
CA THR A 143 21.09 7.10 13.41
C THR A 143 21.99 8.14 14.09
N ALA A 144 21.98 9.40 13.65
CA ALA A 144 22.68 10.48 14.33
C ALA A 144 22.06 10.78 15.70
N ARG A 145 20.73 10.87 15.81
CA ARG A 145 20.02 11.06 17.09
C ARG A 145 20.25 9.90 18.05
N GLU A 146 20.22 8.66 17.56
CA GLU A 146 20.51 7.47 18.38
C GLU A 146 21.95 7.52 18.92
N LYS A 147 22.92 7.93 18.11
CA LYS A 147 24.32 8.12 18.55
C LYS A 147 24.46 9.26 19.56
N GLU A 148 23.83 10.41 19.33
CA GLU A 148 23.85 11.54 20.28
C GLU A 148 23.21 11.15 21.63
N GLU A 149 22.12 10.37 21.60
CA GLU A 149 21.50 9.83 22.81
C GLU A 149 22.40 8.83 23.53
N GLU A 150 23.09 7.94 22.79
CA GLU A 150 24.05 7.02 23.39
C GLU A 150 25.27 7.75 23.98
N GLU A 151 25.82 8.74 23.27
CA GLU A 151 26.92 9.58 23.75
C GLU A 151 26.51 10.39 24.99
N ALA A 152 25.28 10.95 25.01
CA ALA A 152 24.74 11.66 26.17
C ALA A 152 24.54 10.72 27.36
N LYS A 153 24.05 9.49 27.14
CA LYS A 153 23.94 8.45 28.18
C LYS A 153 25.31 8.02 28.68
N GLU A 154 26.32 7.90 27.80
CA GLU A 154 27.68 7.54 28.18
C GLU A 154 28.36 8.66 28.98
N LEU A 155 28.18 9.92 28.59
CA LEU A 155 28.63 11.10 29.33
C LEU A 155 27.97 11.19 30.71
N GLN A 156 26.65 10.96 30.80
CA GLN A 156 25.94 10.89 32.08
C GLN A 156 26.47 9.75 32.97
N ARG A 157 26.73 8.57 32.39
CA ARG A 157 27.29 7.42 33.11
C ARG A 157 28.71 7.71 33.63
N LYS A 158 29.57 8.36 32.82
CA LYS A 158 30.92 8.78 33.23
C LYS A 158 30.89 9.86 34.31
N ALA A 159 29.97 10.81 34.23
CA ALA A 159 29.80 11.85 35.26
C ALA A 159 29.30 11.30 36.60
N MET A 160 28.44 10.27 36.59
CA MET A 160 28.03 9.56 37.82
C MET A 160 29.12 8.68 38.43
N ALA A 161 30.14 8.29 37.66
CA ALA A 161 31.22 7.41 38.10
C ALA A 161 32.42 8.14 38.74
N THR A 162 32.44 9.48 38.77
CA THR A 162 33.51 10.22 39.46
C THR A 162 33.39 10.03 40.98
N PRO A 163 34.42 9.51 41.68
CA PRO A 163 34.34 9.30 43.12
C PRO A 163 34.39 10.65 43.85
N LYS A 164 33.34 10.97 44.62
CA LYS A 164 33.37 12.08 45.59
C LYS A 164 34.40 11.73 46.66
N SER A 165 35.56 12.40 46.67
CA SER A 165 36.48 12.33 47.80
C SER A 165 35.87 13.07 48.98
N SER A 166 35.15 12.35 49.85
CA SER A 166 34.75 12.85 51.15
C SER A 166 35.94 12.72 52.11
N LYS A 167 36.53 13.85 52.52
CA LYS A 167 37.43 13.86 53.68
C LYS A 167 36.61 13.49 54.93
N ILE A 168 36.77 12.27 55.42
CA ILE A 168 36.17 11.78 56.65
C ILE A 168 36.90 12.46 57.82
N VAL A 169 36.27 13.45 58.46
CA VAL A 169 36.76 14.03 59.72
C VAL A 169 36.16 13.21 60.86
N ILE A 170 37.01 12.50 61.60
CA ILE A 170 36.63 11.67 62.75
C ILE A 170 36.71 12.53 64.02
N PRO A 171 35.60 12.78 64.74
CA PRO A 171 35.64 13.48 66.02
C PRO A 171 36.43 12.66 67.06
N GLY A 172 37.51 13.21 67.60
CA GLY A 172 38.31 12.60 68.67
C GLY A 172 39.73 12.16 68.29
N ARG A 173 40.15 12.29 67.02
CA ARG A 173 41.54 12.03 66.64
C ARG A 173 42.41 13.26 66.90
N ARG A 174 43.23 13.25 67.96
CA ARG A 174 44.28 14.27 68.19
C ARG A 174 45.27 14.25 67.02
N GLU A 175 45.41 15.36 66.31
CA GLU A 175 46.48 15.54 65.33
C GLU A 175 47.84 15.54 66.04
N PRO A 176 48.85 14.81 65.53
CA PRO A 176 50.19 14.88 66.09
C PRO A 176 50.83 16.25 65.81
N GLY A 177 50.88 17.07 66.85
CA GLY A 177 51.85 18.14 67.11
C GLY A 177 52.43 18.89 65.92
N VAL A 178 51.75 19.97 65.52
CA VAL A 178 52.40 21.08 64.80
C VAL A 178 53.40 21.72 65.78
N ARG A 179 54.70 21.59 65.50
CA ARG A 179 55.75 22.27 66.27
C ARG A 179 55.60 23.78 66.09
N PRO A 180 55.55 24.59 67.15
CA PRO A 180 55.46 26.03 67.02
C PRO A 180 56.75 26.59 66.38
N ARG A 181 56.59 27.33 65.28
CA ARG A 181 57.68 28.03 64.58
C ARG A 181 58.14 29.18 65.48
N LYS A 182 59.42 29.15 65.92
CA LYS A 182 60.06 30.21 66.71
C LYS A 182 59.87 31.57 66.03
N ARG A 183 59.20 32.51 66.69
CA ARG A 183 59.29 33.94 66.40
C ARG A 183 60.63 34.43 66.93
N GLY A 184 61.58 34.70 66.04
CA GLY A 184 62.79 35.44 66.37
C GLY A 184 62.45 36.92 66.52
N PHE A 185 62.77 37.48 67.67
CA PHE A 185 62.96 38.92 67.89
C PHE A 185 64.43 39.23 67.58
N GLY A 186 64.69 40.30 66.83
CA GLY A 186 66.03 40.80 66.56
C GLY A 186 65.96 42.12 65.81
N ILE A 187 66.05 43.20 66.60
CA ILE A 187 66.62 44.55 66.37
C ILE A 187 66.38 45.20 65.00
#